data_AF-A0AAV7MJW5-F1
#
_entry.id   AF-A0AAV7MJW5-F1
#
_cell.length_a   1.000
_cell.length_b   1.000
_cell.length_c   1.000
_cell.angle_alpha   90.00
_cell.angle_beta   90.00
_cell.angle_gamma   90.00
#
_symmetry.space_group_name_H-M   'P 1'
#
loop_
_entity.id
_entity.type
_entity.pdbx_description
1 polymer ?
#
loop_
_entity_poly.entity_id
_entity_poly.type
_entity_poly.pdbx_seq_one_letter_code
_entity_poly.pdbx_strand_id
1 'polypeptide(L)'
;MAFKLLLDKSLVFEGLLIYRPPGPVSKFLSIWTSLLEPLIMAPKAIILGDFNIHFDNTSDLLVEEFLNLMVVLDWVLKDGMATHRAGHTLDGIFTHPEEELYLSTTPLEWMDHALLTFKFLSRQQPIIPIPQKILTRSWRNIEAEPLKVTLTHNWNDLKASTLSPLARFNLGIKQAMDSLAPARISVPRTRKKPNQPWFYQALKLLQRKYRQKERCWKLSPREAERVELKLALNIYKEACRAAKSDYFTRKISEAANSSRELFRNVNDLTTPLGTPKVENSSAIK
;
A
#
# COMPACT_ATOMS: atom_id res chain seq x y z
N MET A 1 15.84 4.60 -6.08
CA MET A 1 15.19 4.69 -4.76
C MET A 1 15.41 3.38 -4.03
N ALA A 2 16.10 3.41 -2.88
CA ALA A 2 16.22 2.22 -2.03
C ALA A 2 14.94 2.02 -1.18
N PHE A 3 14.56 0.78 -0.94
CA PHE A 3 13.41 0.41 -0.11
C PHE A 3 13.70 -0.87 0.66
N LYS A 4 12.94 -1.13 1.73
CA LYS A 4 12.98 -2.41 2.46
C LYS A 4 11.60 -3.05 2.46
N LEU A 5 11.52 -4.30 2.04
CA LEU A 5 10.33 -5.14 2.12
C LEU A 5 10.45 -6.05 3.34
N LEU A 6 9.66 -5.75 4.36
CA LEU A 6 9.50 -6.61 5.53
C LEU A 6 8.41 -7.63 5.20
N LEU A 7 8.80 -8.88 4.93
CA LEU A 7 7.88 -9.95 4.59
C LEU A 7 7.43 -10.71 5.85
N ASP A 8 8.38 -10.98 6.76
CA ASP A 8 8.15 -11.45 8.12
C ASP A 8 9.19 -10.83 9.09
N LYS A 9 9.21 -11.25 10.37
CA LYS A 9 10.13 -10.67 11.37
C LYS A 9 11.61 -10.96 11.09
N SER A 10 11.91 -11.94 10.25
CA SER A 10 13.25 -12.43 9.93
C SER A 10 13.65 -12.25 8.46
N LEU A 11 12.66 -12.12 7.56
CA LEU A 11 12.86 -12.01 6.12
C LEU A 11 12.68 -10.55 5.68
N VAL A 12 13.82 -9.89 5.51
CA VAL A 12 13.92 -8.53 4.98
C VAL A 12 14.56 -8.59 3.62
N PHE A 13 13.84 -8.11 2.59
CA PHE A 13 14.43 -7.87 1.27
C PHE A 13 14.78 -6.39 1.15
N GLU A 14 16.03 -6.10 0.85
CA GLU A 14 16.44 -4.75 0.46
C GLU A 14 16.27 -4.60 -1.04
N GLY A 15 15.70 -3.48 -1.44
CA GLY A 15 15.28 -3.27 -2.80
C GLY A 15 15.84 -1.99 -3.36
N LEU A 16 16.24 -2.01 -4.62
CA LEU A 16 16.59 -0.81 -5.37
C LEU A 16 15.64 -0.66 -6.56
N LEU A 17 14.77 0.35 -6.48
CA LEU A 17 13.90 0.75 -7.57
C LEU A 17 14.64 1.76 -8.47
N ILE A 18 14.87 1.39 -9.73
CA ILE A 18 15.59 2.20 -10.70
C ILE A 18 14.61 2.69 -11.78
N TYR A 19 14.66 3.99 -12.07
CA TYR A 19 14.14 4.53 -13.31
C TYR A 19 15.31 5.18 -14.03
N ARG A 20 15.70 4.60 -15.16
CA ARG A 20 16.73 5.18 -16.01
C ARG A 20 16.05 5.73 -17.26
N PRO A 21 16.09 7.06 -17.49
CA PRO A 21 15.46 7.66 -18.65
C PRO A 21 16.14 7.19 -19.95
N PRO A 22 15.45 7.26 -21.10
CA PRO A 22 16.05 6.98 -22.40
C PRO A 22 17.32 7.80 -22.64
N GLY A 23 18.36 7.17 -23.18
CA GLY A 23 19.64 7.83 -23.46
C GLY A 23 20.80 6.87 -23.70
N PRO A 24 22.06 7.34 -23.61
CA PRO A 24 23.23 6.49 -23.73
C PRO A 24 23.37 5.54 -22.52
N VAL A 25 23.65 4.25 -22.77
CA VAL A 25 23.85 3.24 -21.70
C VAL A 25 25.16 3.49 -20.94
N SER A 26 26.19 3.99 -21.61
CA SER A 26 27.51 4.30 -21.00
C SER A 26 27.45 5.23 -19.79
N LYS A 27 26.61 6.27 -19.83
CA LYS A 27 26.40 7.18 -18.67
C LYS A 27 25.79 6.47 -17.46
N PHE A 28 24.98 5.46 -17.71
CA PHE A 28 24.38 4.66 -16.65
C PHE A 28 25.40 3.68 -16.07
N LEU A 29 26.20 3.04 -16.92
CA LEU A 29 27.29 2.16 -16.51
C LEU A 29 28.30 2.88 -15.60
N SER A 30 28.66 4.13 -15.91
CA SER A 30 29.63 4.89 -15.12
C SER A 30 29.19 5.18 -13.68
N ILE A 31 27.89 5.14 -13.38
CA ILE A 31 27.34 5.36 -12.04
C ILE A 31 26.82 4.08 -11.39
N TRP A 32 26.86 2.95 -12.09
CA TRP A 32 26.18 1.72 -11.70
C TRP A 32 26.66 1.18 -10.36
N THR A 33 27.97 1.11 -10.16
CA THR A 33 28.58 0.60 -8.93
C THR A 33 28.17 1.41 -7.70
N SER A 34 28.14 2.74 -7.81
CA SER A 34 27.66 3.63 -6.74
C SER A 34 26.17 3.45 -6.45
N LEU A 35 25.35 3.10 -7.44
CA LEU A 35 23.93 2.82 -7.22
C LEU A 35 23.69 1.57 -6.37
N LEU A 36 24.63 0.62 -6.39
CA LEU A 36 24.54 -0.65 -5.64
C LEU A 36 25.04 -0.56 -4.21
N GLU A 37 25.68 0.55 -3.81
CA GLU A 37 26.17 0.76 -2.44
C GLU A 37 25.16 0.40 -1.34
N PRO A 38 23.85 0.75 -1.46
CA PRO A 38 22.87 0.40 -0.44
C PRO A 38 22.63 -1.10 -0.27
N LEU A 39 22.96 -1.91 -1.29
CA LEU A 39 22.69 -3.35 -1.33
C LEU A 39 23.90 -4.22 -0.95
N ILE A 40 25.10 -3.64 -0.84
CA ILE A 40 26.36 -4.40 -0.59
C ILE A 40 26.25 -5.28 0.66
N MET A 41 25.62 -4.78 1.72
CA MET A 41 25.49 -5.48 3.00
C MET A 41 24.15 -6.20 3.16
N ALA A 42 23.29 -6.18 2.13
CA ALA A 42 21.97 -6.76 2.21
C ALA A 42 22.04 -8.28 2.02
N PRO A 43 21.57 -9.09 2.98
CA PRO A 43 21.61 -10.55 2.86
C PRO A 43 20.67 -11.08 1.78
N LYS A 44 19.58 -10.34 1.51
CA LYS A 44 18.63 -10.60 0.43
C LYS A 44 18.31 -9.30 -0.25
N ALA A 45 18.53 -9.24 -1.55
CA ALA A 45 18.34 -8.03 -2.30
C ALA A 45 17.72 -8.24 -3.69
N ILE A 46 16.99 -7.23 -4.14
CA ILE A 46 16.32 -7.19 -5.44
C ILE A 46 16.51 -5.82 -6.08
N ILE A 47 16.90 -5.81 -7.35
CA ILE A 47 16.92 -4.59 -8.14
C ILE A 47 15.79 -4.70 -9.16
N LEU A 48 14.98 -3.66 -9.29
CA LEU A 48 13.90 -3.68 -10.24
C LEU A 48 13.59 -2.29 -10.78
N GLY A 49 13.00 -2.23 -11.97
CA GLY A 49 12.42 -1.01 -12.51
C GLY A 49 12.55 -0.90 -14.02
N ASP A 50 12.33 0.31 -14.52
CA ASP A 50 12.38 0.62 -15.95
C ASP A 50 13.77 1.16 -16.29
N PHE A 51 14.52 0.37 -17.06
CA PHE A 51 15.88 0.70 -17.46
C PHE A 51 15.91 1.38 -18.82
N ASN A 52 14.83 1.37 -19.61
CA ASN A 52 14.87 1.78 -21.01
C ASN A 52 16.07 1.16 -21.78
N ILE A 53 16.39 -0.11 -21.48
CA ILE A 53 17.44 -0.91 -22.12
C ILE A 53 16.75 -2.11 -22.75
N HIS A 54 17.01 -2.39 -24.03
CA HIS A 54 16.45 -3.54 -24.73
C HIS A 54 17.15 -4.84 -24.31
N PHE A 55 16.74 -5.42 -23.17
CA PHE A 55 17.30 -6.68 -22.68
C PHE A 55 17.03 -7.85 -23.62
N ASP A 56 16.01 -7.74 -24.48
CA ASP A 56 15.71 -8.67 -25.56
C ASP A 56 16.68 -8.58 -26.76
N ASN A 57 17.47 -7.51 -26.87
CA ASN A 57 18.40 -7.31 -27.97
C ASN A 57 19.82 -7.77 -27.61
N THR A 58 20.10 -9.05 -27.81
CA THR A 58 21.43 -9.66 -27.56
C THR A 58 22.52 -9.23 -28.55
N SER A 59 22.19 -8.44 -29.57
CA SER A 59 23.17 -7.94 -30.56
C SER A 59 23.79 -6.59 -30.17
N ASP A 60 23.31 -5.96 -29.10
CA ASP A 60 23.83 -4.68 -28.61
C ASP A 60 24.97 -4.92 -27.60
N LEU A 61 26.19 -4.53 -27.99
CA LEU A 61 27.41 -4.69 -27.17
C LEU A 61 27.32 -4.00 -25.81
N LEU A 62 26.61 -2.87 -25.70
CA LEU A 62 26.46 -2.17 -24.41
C LEU A 62 25.48 -2.89 -23.49
N VAL A 63 24.49 -3.58 -24.06
CA VAL A 63 23.58 -4.45 -23.29
C VAL A 63 24.34 -5.67 -22.79
N GLU A 64 25.16 -6.28 -23.66
CA GLU A 64 26.02 -7.39 -23.28
C GLU A 64 27.02 -7.00 -22.18
N GLU A 65 27.71 -5.87 -22.32
CA GLU A 65 28.62 -5.32 -21.30
C GLU A 65 27.90 -5.11 -19.97
N PHE A 66 26.70 -4.53 -20.00
CA PHE A 66 25.90 -4.34 -18.79
C PHE A 66 25.52 -5.68 -18.14
N LEU A 67 25.01 -6.65 -18.90
CA LEU A 67 24.64 -7.96 -18.36
C LEU A 67 25.85 -8.71 -17.81
N ASN A 68 27.01 -8.61 -18.45
CA ASN A 68 28.26 -9.18 -17.95
C ASN A 68 28.69 -8.53 -16.63
N LEU A 69 28.59 -7.20 -16.51
CA LEU A 69 28.84 -6.49 -15.25
C LEU A 69 27.89 -6.97 -14.14
N MET A 70 26.62 -7.21 -14.47
CA MET A 70 25.64 -7.75 -13.52
C MET A 70 26.06 -9.14 -13.03
N VAL A 71 26.44 -10.04 -13.93
CA VAL A 71 26.90 -11.39 -13.59
C VAL A 71 28.16 -11.35 -12.71
N VAL A 72 29.12 -10.48 -13.01
CA VAL A 72 30.34 -10.29 -12.20
C VAL A 72 30.01 -9.84 -10.78
N LEU A 73 28.97 -9.03 -10.62
CA LEU A 73 28.50 -8.53 -9.33
C LEU A 73 27.51 -9.48 -8.64
N ASP A 74 27.40 -10.72 -9.13
CA ASP A 74 26.49 -11.75 -8.64
C ASP A 74 25.00 -11.36 -8.73
N TRP A 75 24.64 -10.67 -9.82
CA TRP A 75 23.27 -10.31 -10.15
C TRP A 75 22.83 -10.97 -11.46
N VAL A 76 21.68 -11.63 -11.41
CA VAL A 76 21.11 -12.33 -12.56
C VAL A 76 19.82 -11.65 -12.96
N LEU A 77 19.72 -11.27 -14.24
CA LEU A 77 18.45 -10.83 -14.83
C LEU A 77 17.48 -12.01 -14.80
N LYS A 78 16.30 -11.82 -14.22
CA LYS A 78 15.26 -12.83 -14.22
C LYS A 78 14.47 -12.74 -15.52
N ASP A 79 14.54 -13.82 -16.29
CA ASP A 79 13.87 -13.93 -17.58
C ASP A 79 12.35 -13.78 -17.43
N GLY A 80 11.79 -12.90 -18.26
CA GLY A 80 10.38 -12.58 -18.28
C GLY A 80 9.85 -12.46 -19.71
N MET A 81 8.53 -12.34 -19.83
CA MET A 81 7.89 -11.99 -21.11
C MET A 81 8.05 -10.49 -21.39
N ALA A 82 7.87 -10.10 -22.65
CA ALA A 82 7.87 -8.69 -23.09
C ALA A 82 7.13 -7.77 -22.12
N THR A 83 7.81 -6.72 -21.67
CA THR A 83 7.32 -5.80 -20.63
C THR A 83 6.68 -4.56 -21.23
N HIS A 84 6.85 -4.34 -22.53
CA HIS A 84 6.29 -3.22 -23.26
C HIS A 84 5.35 -3.71 -24.38
N ARG A 85 4.31 -2.92 -24.70
CA ARG A 85 3.30 -3.25 -25.72
C ARG A 85 3.86 -3.50 -27.12
N ALA A 86 5.06 -2.98 -27.39
CA ALA A 86 5.77 -3.16 -28.65
C ALA A 86 6.51 -4.51 -28.75
N GLY A 87 6.43 -5.36 -27.72
CA GLY A 87 7.09 -6.67 -27.71
C GLY A 87 8.51 -6.67 -27.12
N HIS A 88 8.98 -5.53 -26.59
CA HIS A 88 10.32 -5.39 -26.01
C HIS A 88 10.34 -5.62 -24.49
N THR A 89 11.53 -5.92 -23.97
CA THR A 89 11.80 -6.11 -22.54
C THR A 89 12.68 -4.97 -22.07
N LEU A 90 12.05 -3.90 -21.56
CA LEU A 90 12.72 -2.69 -21.08
C LEU A 90 12.82 -2.61 -19.56
N ASP A 91 11.92 -3.32 -18.88
CA ASP A 91 11.83 -3.40 -17.43
C ASP A 91 12.61 -4.62 -16.95
N GLY A 92 13.52 -4.42 -16.00
CA GLY A 92 14.43 -5.47 -15.51
C GLY A 92 14.13 -5.82 -14.05
N ILE A 93 14.29 -7.09 -13.70
CA ILE A 93 14.33 -7.58 -12.32
C ILE A 93 15.61 -8.40 -12.15
N PHE A 94 16.46 -7.98 -11.23
CA PHE A 94 17.71 -8.67 -10.89
C PHE A 94 17.69 -9.15 -9.45
N THR A 95 18.18 -10.35 -9.22
CA THR A 95 18.43 -10.90 -7.89
C THR A 95 19.76 -11.65 -7.87
N HIS A 96 20.22 -12.02 -6.68
CA HIS A 96 21.28 -13.02 -6.55
C HIS A 96 20.85 -14.38 -7.14
N PRO A 97 21.79 -15.21 -7.62
CA PRO A 97 21.49 -16.49 -8.27
C PRO A 97 20.68 -17.45 -7.38
N GLU A 98 20.95 -17.45 -6.07
CA GLU A 98 20.27 -18.33 -5.11
C GLU A 98 18.79 -17.99 -4.86
N GLU A 99 18.35 -16.79 -5.26
CA GLU A 99 16.96 -16.37 -5.08
C GLU A 99 16.08 -16.89 -6.22
N GLU A 100 15.19 -17.82 -5.88
CA GLU A 100 14.14 -18.29 -6.77
C GLU A 100 12.94 -17.34 -6.77
N LEU A 101 12.60 -16.84 -7.96
CA LEU A 101 11.58 -15.82 -8.15
C LEU A 101 10.74 -16.17 -9.38
N TYR A 102 9.43 -16.32 -9.19
CA TYR A 102 8.49 -16.62 -10.28
C TYR A 102 7.93 -15.32 -10.86
N LEU A 103 8.27 -15.04 -12.12
CA LEU A 103 7.82 -13.85 -12.84
C LEU A 103 6.55 -14.10 -13.66
N SER A 104 5.73 -13.07 -13.74
CA SER A 104 4.56 -13.02 -14.62
C SER A 104 4.33 -11.60 -15.08
N THR A 105 4.05 -11.45 -16.37
CA THR A 105 3.78 -10.15 -16.99
C THR A 105 2.31 -10.06 -17.34
N THR A 106 1.63 -9.02 -16.87
CA THR A 106 0.22 -8.75 -17.14
C THR A 106 0.10 -7.47 -17.96
N PRO A 107 -0.25 -7.53 -19.25
CA PRO A 107 -0.48 -6.34 -20.06
C PRO A 107 -1.51 -5.41 -19.42
N LEU A 108 -1.20 -4.12 -19.38
CA LEU A 108 -2.12 -3.09 -18.90
C LEU A 108 -2.63 -2.30 -20.09
N GLU A 109 -3.93 -2.37 -20.38
CA GLU A 109 -4.53 -1.68 -21.54
C GLU A 109 -4.39 -0.15 -21.56
N TRP A 110 -4.02 0.43 -20.42
CA TRP A 110 -3.95 1.88 -20.22
C TRP A 110 -2.53 2.39 -20.03
N MET A 111 -1.51 1.52 -20.17
CA MET A 111 -0.09 1.86 -20.14
C MET A 111 0.63 1.13 -21.27
N ASP A 112 1.74 1.71 -21.71
CA ASP A 112 2.57 1.06 -22.71
C ASP A 112 3.45 -0.02 -22.07
N HIS A 113 3.69 0.08 -20.75
CA HIS A 113 4.30 -0.96 -19.93
C HIS A 113 3.26 -1.91 -19.34
N ALA A 114 3.64 -3.19 -19.26
CA ALA A 114 2.90 -4.23 -18.57
C ALA A 114 3.23 -4.24 -17.07
N LEU A 115 2.30 -4.77 -16.28
CA LEU A 115 2.52 -5.01 -14.85
C LEU A 115 3.39 -6.25 -14.68
N LEU A 116 4.60 -6.06 -14.16
CA LEU A 116 5.44 -7.15 -13.68
C LEU A 116 4.98 -7.57 -12.27
N THR A 117 4.60 -8.84 -12.13
CA THR A 117 4.26 -9.46 -10.86
C THR A 117 5.22 -10.60 -10.59
N PHE A 118 5.85 -10.55 -9.43
CA PHE A 118 6.75 -11.60 -8.99
C PHE A 118 6.33 -12.24 -7.68
N LYS A 119 6.69 -13.50 -7.50
CA LYS A 119 6.45 -14.27 -6.28
C LYS A 119 7.76 -14.89 -5.81
N PHE A 120 8.04 -14.77 -4.52
CA PHE A 120 9.15 -15.43 -3.84
C PHE A 120 8.61 -16.59 -2.99
N LEU A 121 9.42 -17.62 -2.80
CA LEU A 121 9.11 -18.69 -1.86
C LEU A 121 9.46 -18.24 -0.45
N SER A 122 8.43 -18.02 0.38
CA SER A 122 8.63 -17.84 1.82
C SER A 122 8.80 -19.21 2.48
N ARG A 123 9.98 -19.49 3.04
CA ARG A 123 10.23 -20.72 3.81
C ARG A 123 9.51 -20.73 5.17
N GLN A 124 9.08 -19.56 5.65
CA GLN A 124 8.26 -19.44 6.84
C GLN A 124 6.80 -19.29 6.46
N GLN A 125 5.91 -20.00 7.16
CA GLN A 125 4.48 -19.71 7.05
C GLN A 125 4.25 -18.26 7.47
N PRO A 126 3.51 -17.46 6.67
CA PRO A 126 3.20 -16.10 7.07
C PRO A 126 2.52 -16.15 8.44
N ILE A 127 3.07 -15.43 9.42
CA ILE A 127 2.36 -15.16 10.66
C ILE A 127 1.24 -14.20 10.28
N ILE A 128 0.12 -14.74 9.80
CA ILE A 128 -1.09 -13.98 9.59
C ILE A 128 -1.52 -13.57 10.99
N PRO A 129 -1.43 -12.28 11.37
CA PRO A 129 -1.91 -11.86 12.66
C PRO A 129 -3.40 -12.14 12.64
N ILE A 130 -3.83 -13.19 13.36
CA ILE A 130 -5.25 -13.48 13.50
C ILE A 130 -5.82 -12.21 14.10
N PRO A 131 -6.68 -11.48 13.38
CA PRO A 131 -7.19 -10.23 13.90
C PRO A 131 -7.84 -10.55 15.24
N GLN A 132 -7.32 -9.96 16.32
CA GLN A 132 -7.87 -10.22 17.65
C GLN A 132 -9.35 -9.82 17.61
N LYS A 133 -10.21 -10.83 17.70
CA LYS A 133 -11.64 -10.65 17.83
C LYS A 133 -11.87 -10.02 19.19
N ILE A 134 -12.35 -8.78 19.21
CA ILE A 134 -12.78 -8.13 20.44
C ILE A 134 -14.29 -8.11 20.51
N LEU A 135 -14.83 -8.19 21.73
CA LEU A 135 -16.24 -7.97 21.97
C LEU A 135 -16.47 -6.46 22.07
N THR A 136 -17.38 -5.94 21.25
CA THR A 136 -17.74 -4.53 21.22
C THR A 136 -19.24 -4.33 21.34
N ARG A 137 -19.67 -3.24 21.97
CA ARG A 137 -21.07 -2.83 22.06
C ARG A 137 -21.26 -1.49 21.36
N SER A 138 -22.40 -1.30 20.71
CA SER A 138 -22.75 -0.02 20.08
C SER A 138 -23.46 0.88 21.08
N TRP A 139 -22.69 1.68 21.82
CA TRP A 139 -23.22 2.61 22.81
C TRP A 139 -24.05 3.76 22.21
N ARG A 140 -23.80 4.09 20.93
CA ARG A 140 -24.45 5.22 20.24
C ARG A 140 -25.96 5.07 20.03
N ASN A 141 -26.47 3.84 20.14
CA ASN A 141 -27.88 3.55 19.90
C ASN A 141 -28.64 3.24 21.19
N ILE A 142 -28.03 3.42 22.36
CA ILE A 142 -28.74 3.27 23.64
C ILE A 142 -29.49 4.57 23.90
N GLU A 143 -30.81 4.50 23.81
CA GLU A 143 -31.69 5.59 24.20
C GLU A 143 -31.92 5.61 25.72
N ALA A 144 -32.06 6.79 26.30
CA ALA A 144 -32.14 6.98 27.74
C ALA A 144 -33.40 6.33 28.36
N GLU A 145 -34.55 6.41 27.69
CA GLU A 145 -35.80 5.88 28.23
C GLU A 145 -35.88 4.35 28.22
N PRO A 146 -35.57 3.65 27.11
CA PRO A 146 -35.46 2.19 27.13
C PRO A 146 -34.47 1.71 28.19
N LEU A 147 -33.35 2.40 28.38
CA LEU A 147 -32.38 2.09 29.44
C LEU A 147 -33.00 2.17 30.83
N LYS A 148 -33.71 3.26 31.13
CA LYS A 148 -34.36 3.46 32.43
C LYS A 148 -35.42 2.40 32.71
N VAL A 149 -36.25 2.09 31.72
CA VAL A 149 -37.29 1.06 31.82
C VAL A 149 -36.66 -0.31 32.10
N THR A 150 -35.68 -0.72 31.30
CA THR A 150 -35.01 -2.02 31.46
C THR A 150 -34.28 -2.13 32.79
N LEU A 151 -33.61 -1.06 33.25
CA LEU A 151 -32.95 -1.07 34.57
C LEU A 151 -33.95 -1.20 35.73
N THR A 152 -35.09 -0.51 35.64
CA THR A 152 -36.13 -0.56 36.67
C THR A 152 -36.76 -1.97 36.72
N HIS A 153 -37.03 -2.55 35.55
CA HIS A 153 -37.51 -3.92 35.41
C HIS A 153 -36.53 -4.94 36.03
N ASN A 154 -35.27 -4.92 35.58
CA ASN A 154 -34.24 -5.84 36.08
C ASN A 154 -34.00 -5.68 37.59
N TRP A 155 -34.07 -4.44 38.09
CA TRP A 155 -33.94 -4.20 39.53
C TRP A 155 -35.08 -4.85 40.31
N ASN A 156 -36.32 -4.72 39.84
CA ASN A 156 -37.49 -5.32 40.46
C ASN A 156 -37.45 -6.85 40.42
N ASP A 157 -37.06 -7.45 39.29
CA ASP A 157 -36.92 -8.91 39.15
C ASP A 157 -35.88 -9.48 40.11
N LEU A 158 -34.77 -8.77 40.30
CA LEU A 158 -33.68 -9.22 41.16
C LEU A 158 -33.88 -8.86 42.64
N LYS A 159 -34.98 -8.18 43.02
CA LYS A 159 -35.24 -7.78 44.42
C LYS A 159 -35.24 -8.95 45.38
N ALA A 160 -35.81 -10.08 44.97
CA ALA A 160 -35.93 -11.30 45.78
C ALA A 160 -34.70 -12.22 45.70
N SER A 161 -33.65 -11.84 44.97
CA SER A 161 -32.44 -12.67 44.85
C SER A 161 -31.64 -12.70 46.16
N THR A 162 -30.96 -13.82 46.42
CA THR A 162 -30.04 -13.99 47.55
C THR A 162 -28.66 -13.33 47.32
N LEU A 163 -28.50 -12.64 46.19
CA LEU A 163 -27.26 -11.98 45.81
C LEU A 163 -27.00 -10.77 46.69
N SER A 164 -25.72 -10.43 46.90
CA SER A 164 -25.36 -9.18 47.55
C SER A 164 -25.90 -7.98 46.75
N PRO A 165 -26.16 -6.83 47.41
CA PRO A 165 -26.66 -5.64 46.72
C PRO A 165 -25.80 -5.22 45.52
N LEU A 166 -24.47 -5.35 45.63
CA LEU A 166 -23.53 -5.04 44.55
C LEU A 166 -23.60 -6.06 43.41
N ALA A 167 -23.69 -7.35 43.71
CA ALA A 167 -23.81 -8.39 42.70
C ALA A 167 -25.13 -8.26 41.91
N ARG A 168 -26.22 -7.95 42.62
CA ARG A 168 -27.53 -7.64 42.02
C ARG A 168 -27.46 -6.43 41.09
N PHE A 169 -26.84 -5.34 41.53
CA PHE A 169 -26.67 -4.14 40.71
C PHE A 169 -25.88 -4.46 39.43
N ASN A 170 -24.73 -5.13 39.55
CA ASN A 170 -23.90 -5.50 38.40
C ASN A 170 -24.64 -6.41 37.42
N LEU A 171 -25.45 -7.36 37.93
CA LEU A 171 -26.24 -8.26 37.11
C LEU A 171 -27.36 -7.51 36.35
N GLY A 172 -28.10 -6.64 37.03
CA GLY A 172 -29.18 -5.85 36.41
C GLY A 172 -28.67 -4.90 35.33
N ILE A 173 -27.51 -4.26 35.57
CA ILE A 173 -26.81 -3.46 34.57
C ILE A 173 -26.38 -4.33 33.39
N LYS A 174 -25.76 -5.48 33.64
CA LYS A 174 -25.31 -6.39 32.57
C LYS A 174 -26.47 -6.85 31.69
N GLN A 175 -27.59 -7.26 32.29
CA GLN A 175 -28.80 -7.68 31.56
C GLN A 175 -29.39 -6.54 30.71
N ALA A 176 -29.43 -5.32 31.25
CA ALA A 176 -29.89 -4.16 30.50
C ALA A 176 -28.97 -3.86 29.31
N MET A 177 -27.65 -3.95 29.51
CA MET A 177 -26.68 -3.78 28.44
C MET A 177 -26.75 -4.88 27.39
N ASP A 178 -26.96 -6.13 27.80
CA ASP A 178 -27.10 -7.28 26.88
C ASP A 178 -28.36 -7.16 26.02
N SER A 179 -29.45 -6.62 26.57
CA SER A 179 -30.69 -6.37 25.84
C SER A 179 -30.60 -5.18 24.87
N LEU A 180 -30.06 -4.05 25.32
CA LEU A 180 -30.09 -2.78 24.56
C LEU A 180 -28.90 -2.61 23.63
N ALA A 181 -27.74 -3.18 23.98
CA ALA A 181 -26.52 -3.12 23.20
C ALA A 181 -25.79 -4.48 23.25
N PRO A 182 -26.34 -5.52 22.58
CA PRO A 182 -25.74 -6.84 22.59
C PRO A 182 -24.31 -6.81 22.08
N ALA A 183 -23.45 -7.59 22.74
CA ALA A 183 -22.05 -7.68 22.35
C ALA A 183 -21.91 -8.27 20.94
N ARG A 184 -21.12 -7.61 20.10
CA ARG A 184 -20.79 -8.06 18.76
C ARG A 184 -19.30 -8.30 18.67
N ILE A 185 -18.92 -9.42 18.06
CA ILE A 185 -17.54 -9.68 17.68
C ILE A 185 -17.16 -8.68 16.61
N SER A 186 -16.17 -7.85 16.89
CA SER A 186 -15.56 -6.98 15.90
C SER A 186 -14.07 -7.25 15.77
N VAL A 187 -13.57 -7.00 14.57
CA VAL A 187 -12.15 -7.00 14.28
C VAL A 187 -11.72 -5.53 14.27
N PRO A 188 -10.83 -5.09 15.19
CA PRO A 188 -10.31 -3.74 15.17
C PRO A 188 -9.64 -3.50 13.82
N ARG A 189 -9.97 -2.38 13.16
CA ARG A 189 -9.22 -1.94 11.99
C ARG A 189 -7.84 -1.49 12.44
N THR A 190 -6.87 -2.41 12.45
CA THR A 190 -5.47 -2.13 12.79
C THR A 190 -4.82 -1.13 11.83
N ARG A 191 -5.28 -1.08 10.57
CA ARG A 191 -4.86 -0.06 9.61
C ARG A 191 -5.74 1.18 9.73
N LYS A 192 -5.25 2.21 10.42
CA LYS A 192 -5.63 3.59 10.11
C LYS A 192 -5.29 3.80 8.64
N LYS A 193 -6.28 3.71 7.74
CA LYS A 193 -6.07 4.16 6.37
C LYS A 193 -5.57 5.60 6.48
N PRO A 194 -4.51 5.99 5.77
CA PRO A 194 -4.13 7.40 5.72
C PRO A 194 -5.39 8.16 5.32
N ASN A 195 -5.84 9.06 6.19
CA ASN A 195 -6.99 9.89 5.88
C ASN A 195 -6.58 10.67 4.64
N GLN A 196 -7.25 10.45 3.51
CA GLN A 196 -7.02 11.16 2.26
C GLN A 196 -8.09 12.24 2.18
N PRO A 197 -7.86 13.44 2.75
CA PRO A 197 -8.93 14.42 2.94
C PRO A 197 -9.38 15.00 1.59
N TRP A 198 -8.52 14.93 0.59
CA TRP A 198 -8.80 15.27 -0.81
C TRP A 198 -9.61 14.20 -1.56
N PHE A 199 -9.82 13.00 -1.00
CA PHE A 199 -10.54 11.91 -1.65
C PHE A 199 -12.03 11.85 -1.25
N TYR A 200 -12.80 12.80 -1.77
CA TYR A 200 -14.23 12.98 -1.45
C TYR A 200 -15.16 12.20 -2.39
N GLN A 201 -16.48 12.32 -2.16
CA GLN A 201 -17.51 11.45 -2.75
C GLN A 201 -17.53 11.46 -4.28
N ALA A 202 -17.29 12.60 -4.93
CA ALA A 202 -17.28 12.68 -6.39
C ALA A 202 -16.20 11.79 -7.03
N LEU A 203 -14.99 11.75 -6.45
CA LEU A 203 -13.91 10.87 -6.92
C LEU A 203 -14.25 9.39 -6.72
N LYS A 204 -14.99 9.05 -5.64
CA LYS A 204 -15.48 7.68 -5.42
C LYS A 204 -16.50 7.26 -6.49
N LEU A 205 -17.35 8.18 -6.94
CA LEU A 205 -18.31 7.91 -8.01
C LEU A 205 -17.60 7.68 -9.35
N LEU A 206 -16.63 8.53 -9.69
CA LEU A 206 -15.77 8.32 -10.86
C LEU A 206 -15.01 6.98 -10.77
N GLN A 207 -14.50 6.65 -9.59
CA GLN A 207 -13.84 5.37 -9.34
C GLN A 207 -14.76 4.18 -9.60
N ARG A 208 -15.99 4.24 -9.09
CA ARG A 208 -17.00 3.19 -9.31
C ARG A 208 -17.34 3.06 -10.79
N LYS A 209 -17.49 4.18 -11.49
CA LYS A 209 -17.83 4.22 -12.93
C LYS A 209 -16.74 3.57 -13.79
N TYR A 210 -15.47 3.93 -13.61
CA TYR A 210 -14.40 3.29 -14.40
C TYR A 210 -14.25 1.81 -14.03
N ARG A 211 -14.36 1.42 -12.74
CA ARG A 211 -14.27 0.01 -12.31
C ARG A 211 -15.43 -0.84 -12.86
N GLN A 212 -16.61 -0.26 -13.04
CA GLN A 212 -17.71 -0.95 -13.70
C GLN A 212 -17.36 -1.26 -15.15
N LYS A 213 -16.87 -0.28 -15.91
CA LYS A 213 -16.40 -0.48 -17.29
C LYS A 213 -15.25 -1.48 -17.37
N GLU A 214 -14.32 -1.45 -16.40
CA GLU A 214 -13.22 -2.41 -16.31
C GLU A 214 -13.71 -3.84 -16.17
N ARG A 215 -14.74 -4.06 -15.33
CA ARG A 215 -15.36 -5.39 -15.17
C ARG A 215 -16.10 -5.84 -16.43
N CYS A 216 -16.84 -4.94 -17.09
CA CYS A 216 -17.52 -5.25 -18.36
C CYS A 216 -16.50 -5.68 -19.43
N TRP A 217 -15.43 -4.90 -19.63
CA TRP A 217 -14.39 -5.20 -20.60
C TRP A 217 -13.66 -6.52 -20.30
N LYS A 218 -13.37 -6.80 -19.01
CA LYS A 218 -12.77 -8.09 -18.60
C LYS A 218 -13.67 -9.30 -18.90
N LEU A 219 -14.98 -9.11 -18.94
CA LEU A 219 -15.95 -10.16 -19.28
C LEU A 219 -16.16 -10.27 -20.80
N SER A 220 -16.18 -9.15 -21.52
CA SER A 220 -16.32 -9.10 -22.98
C SER A 220 -15.32 -8.12 -23.58
N PRO A 221 -14.13 -8.59 -23.99
CA PRO A 221 -13.09 -7.71 -24.52
C PRO A 221 -13.47 -7.21 -25.93
N ARG A 222 -14.18 -6.08 -25.99
CA ARG A 222 -14.54 -5.39 -27.23
C ARG A 222 -13.82 -4.06 -27.34
N GLU A 223 -13.42 -3.68 -28.56
CA GLU A 223 -12.68 -2.42 -28.78
C GLU A 223 -13.51 -1.18 -28.39
N ALA A 224 -14.82 -1.19 -28.64
CA ALA A 224 -15.71 -0.10 -28.21
C ALA A 224 -15.71 0.07 -26.67
N GLU A 225 -15.81 -1.03 -25.92
CA GLU A 225 -15.75 -1.01 -24.45
C GLU A 225 -14.37 -0.59 -23.93
N ARG A 226 -13.30 -0.94 -24.67
CA ARG A 226 -11.92 -0.54 -24.37
C ARG A 226 -11.74 0.97 -24.46
N VAL A 227 -12.24 1.59 -25.54
CA VAL A 227 -12.18 3.06 -25.72
C VAL A 227 -12.94 3.77 -24.60
N GLU A 228 -14.13 3.28 -24.24
CA GLU A 228 -14.92 3.85 -23.15
C GLU A 228 -14.25 3.69 -21.77
N LEU A 229 -13.62 2.54 -21.51
CA LEU A 229 -12.85 2.31 -20.29
C LEU A 229 -11.68 3.30 -20.20
N LYS A 230 -10.92 3.47 -21.28
CA LYS A 230 -9.78 4.39 -21.35
C LYS A 230 -10.22 5.83 -21.07
N LEU A 231 -11.31 6.27 -21.68
CA LEU A 231 -11.90 7.60 -21.45
C LEU A 231 -12.32 7.78 -19.98
N ALA A 232 -13.05 6.83 -19.41
CA ALA A 232 -13.49 6.91 -18.01
C ALA A 232 -12.31 6.90 -17.02
N LEU A 233 -11.25 6.14 -17.32
CA LEU A 233 -10.03 6.10 -16.52
C LEU A 233 -9.27 7.43 -16.57
N ASN A 234 -9.15 8.06 -17.75
CA ASN A 234 -8.49 9.34 -17.91
C ASN A 234 -9.21 10.45 -17.12
N ILE A 235 -10.54 10.52 -17.24
CA ILE A 235 -11.37 11.45 -16.44
C ILE A 235 -11.11 11.25 -14.95
N TYR A 236 -11.09 10.00 -14.47
CA TYR A 236 -10.81 9.70 -13.07
C TYR A 236 -9.40 10.15 -12.65
N LYS A 237 -8.37 9.86 -13.46
CA LYS A 237 -6.97 10.25 -13.19
C LYS A 237 -6.82 11.76 -13.10
N GLU A 238 -7.38 12.50 -14.05
CA GLU A 238 -7.35 13.97 -14.08
C GLU A 238 -8.05 14.56 -12.87
N ALA A 239 -9.26 14.08 -12.53
CA ALA A 239 -9.98 14.54 -11.36
C ALA A 239 -9.21 14.27 -10.06
N CYS A 240 -8.55 13.11 -9.93
CA CYS A 240 -7.69 12.81 -8.78
C CYS A 240 -6.47 13.73 -8.71
N ARG A 241 -5.82 14.02 -9.85
CA ARG A 241 -4.67 14.95 -9.90
C ARG A 241 -5.10 16.36 -9.50
N ALA A 242 -6.20 16.86 -10.05
CA ALA A 242 -6.76 18.18 -9.73
C ALA A 242 -7.11 18.28 -8.23
N ALA A 243 -7.93 17.38 -7.70
CA ALA A 243 -8.33 17.39 -6.30
C ALA A 243 -7.14 17.30 -5.32
N LYS A 244 -6.12 16.49 -5.66
CA LYS A 244 -4.91 16.39 -4.86
C LYS A 244 -4.10 17.69 -4.92
N SER A 245 -3.93 18.26 -6.12
CA SER A 245 -3.27 19.54 -6.35
C SER A 245 -3.94 20.65 -5.54
N ASP A 246 -5.24 20.86 -5.72
CA ASP A 246 -6.02 21.91 -5.05
C ASP A 246 -5.92 21.81 -3.52
N TYR A 247 -6.02 20.60 -2.99
CA TYR A 247 -5.90 20.36 -1.56
C TYR A 247 -4.53 20.79 -1.01
N PHE A 248 -3.43 20.38 -1.67
CA PHE A 248 -2.09 20.72 -1.19
C PHE A 248 -1.74 22.18 -1.44
N THR A 249 -2.20 22.77 -2.55
CA THR A 249 -2.08 24.21 -2.81
C THR A 249 -2.75 25.01 -1.69
N ARG A 250 -3.99 24.68 -1.34
CA ARG A 250 -4.71 25.32 -0.23
C ARG A 250 -4.02 25.10 1.11
N LYS A 251 -3.57 23.88 1.39
CA LYS A 251 -2.87 23.55 2.65
C LYS A 251 -1.55 24.32 2.79
N ILE A 252 -0.84 24.55 1.69
CA ILE A 252 0.41 25.34 1.67
C ILE A 252 0.08 26.83 1.83
N SER A 253 -0.94 27.36 1.14
CA SER A 253 -1.34 28.77 1.28
C SER A 253 -1.81 29.11 2.70
N GLU A 254 -2.56 28.21 3.35
CA GLU A 254 -3.00 28.38 4.74
C GLU A 254 -1.82 28.39 5.73
N ALA A 255 -0.73 27.69 5.40
CA ALA A 255 0.49 27.62 6.20
C ALA A 255 1.51 28.73 5.88
N ALA A 256 1.20 29.69 5.00
CA ALA A 256 2.16 30.69 4.51
C ALA A 256 2.79 31.54 5.64
N ASN A 257 2.04 31.79 6.71
CA ASN A 257 2.49 32.58 7.85
C ASN A 257 3.26 31.78 8.91
N SER A 258 3.43 30.47 8.71
CA SER A 258 4.12 29.58 9.65
C SER A 258 5.10 28.66 8.92
N SER A 259 6.37 29.06 8.94
CA SER A 259 7.47 28.28 8.37
C SER A 259 7.47 26.84 8.90
N ARG A 260 7.22 26.64 10.20
CA ARG A 260 7.13 25.31 10.83
C ARG A 260 6.05 24.43 10.22
N GLU A 261 4.87 24.99 9.93
CA GLU A 261 3.78 24.23 9.32
C GLU A 261 4.03 23.92 7.84
N LEU A 262 4.66 24.87 7.13
CA LEU A 262 5.06 24.67 5.75
C LEU A 262 6.10 23.55 5.63
N PHE A 263 7.15 23.57 6.46
CA PHE A 263 8.14 22.48 6.51
C PHE A 263 7.51 21.14 6.90
N ARG A 264 6.57 21.12 7.84
CA ARG A 264 5.82 19.90 8.18
C ARG A 264 5.04 19.37 6.97
N ASN A 265 4.35 20.23 6.23
CA ASN A 265 3.58 19.83 5.05
C ASN A 265 4.46 19.29 3.93
N VAL A 266 5.63 19.90 3.69
CA VAL A 266 6.61 19.42 2.71
C VAL A 266 7.19 18.07 3.14
N ASN A 267 7.52 17.92 4.43
CA ASN A 267 8.03 16.66 4.97
C ASN A 267 6.99 15.54 4.85
N ASP A 268 5.72 15.81 5.14
CA ASP A 268 4.62 14.85 4.95
C ASP A 268 4.45 14.39 3.49
N LEU A 269 4.84 15.23 2.52
CA LEU A 269 4.76 14.93 1.08
C LEU A 269 5.98 14.19 0.54
N THR A 270 7.14 14.40 1.14
CA THR A 270 8.44 13.93 0.62
C THR A 270 8.99 12.74 1.40
N THR A 271 8.56 12.53 2.64
CA THR A 271 8.96 11.36 3.42
C THR A 271 8.12 10.13 3.07
N PRO A 272 8.76 8.98 2.76
CA PRO A 272 8.06 7.74 2.54
C PRO A 272 7.27 7.33 3.80
N LEU A 273 6.01 6.94 3.62
CA LEU A 273 5.21 6.34 4.69
C LEU A 273 5.93 5.09 5.22
N GLY A 274 6.47 5.18 6.44
CA GLY A 274 7.15 4.05 7.10
C GLY A 274 8.60 4.31 7.52
N THR A 275 9.19 5.47 7.21
CA THR A 275 10.45 5.85 7.86
C THR A 275 10.18 6.12 9.34
N PRO A 276 10.82 5.40 10.28
CA PRO A 276 10.70 5.73 11.70
C PRO A 276 11.11 7.19 11.89
N LYS A 277 10.28 7.97 12.57
CA LYS A 277 10.66 9.31 12.97
C LYS A 277 11.88 9.15 13.88
N VAL A 278 13.03 9.63 13.43
CA VAL A 278 14.17 9.81 14.32
C VAL A 278 13.71 10.85 15.33
N GLU A 279 13.39 10.40 16.54
CA GLU A 279 13.20 11.30 17.65
C GLU A 279 14.54 11.98 17.89
N ASN A 280 14.62 13.28 17.54
CA ASN A 280 15.74 14.10 17.95
C ASN A 280 15.75 14.13 19.46
N SER A 281 16.61 13.32 20.09
CA SER A 281 16.93 13.41 21.50
C SER A 281 17.80 14.66 21.72
N SER A 282 17.20 15.84 21.65
CA SER A 282 17.80 17.04 22.21
C SER A 282 17.47 17.10 23.71
N ALA A 283 18.23 16.34 24.49
CA ALA A 283 18.31 16.48 25.93
C ALA A 283 19.74 16.15 26.39
N ILE A 284 20.69 17.02 26.02
CA ILE A 284 21.95 17.19 26.76
C ILE A 284 22.31 18.68 26.72
N LYS A 285 21.84 19.43 27.72
CA LYS A 285 22.65 20.22 28.67
C LYS A 285 21.71 20.89 29.67
#